data_AF-A0A9W6BDY4-F1
#
_entry.id   AF-A0A9W6BDY4-F1
#
_cell.length_a   1.000
_cell.length_b   1.000
_cell.length_c   1.000
_cell.angle_alpha   90.00
_cell.angle_beta   90.00
_cell.angle_gamma   90.00
#
_symmetry.space_group_name_H-M   'P 1'
#
loop_
_entity.id
_entity.type
_entity.pdbx_description
1 polymer ?
#
loop_
_entity_poly.entity_id
_entity_poly.type
_entity_poly.pdbx_seq_one_letter_code
_entity_poly.pdbx_strand_id
1 'polypeptide(L)'
;MYNTLQVMSPPKSSNTSQDNISPQLQQAINGGFGSTDEMLNRFKQLADDHFGSGWSWLCVVSDGGLRVLDTSNQDNPLMAVVRSDPCTPILGIDVWEHAYYLQYLPKKSDYTKAWLDIINWKQVSANYDAVQRGDLAFVGTAF
;
A
#
# COMPACT_ATOMS: atom_id res chain seq x y z
N MET A 1 8.38 -2.78 18.98
CA MET A 1 8.88 -2.51 17.62
C MET A 1 7.68 -2.66 16.70
N TYR A 2 7.13 -1.54 16.25
CA TYR A 2 5.86 -1.47 15.52
C TYR A 2 6.07 -1.69 14.01
N ASN A 3 5.02 -2.13 13.32
CA ASN A 3 5.11 -3.23 12.34
C ASN A 3 4.88 -2.79 10.88
N THR A 4 5.60 -1.76 10.42
CA THR A 4 5.68 -1.39 8.99
C THR A 4 6.17 -2.56 8.11
N LEU A 5 6.77 -3.58 8.71
CA LEU A 5 7.26 -4.79 8.06
C LEU A 5 6.17 -5.82 7.68
N GLN A 6 4.92 -5.71 8.12
CA GLN A 6 3.94 -6.79 7.84
C GLN A 6 3.47 -6.85 6.38
N VAL A 7 3.49 -5.72 5.66
CA VAL A 7 3.03 -5.66 4.26
C VAL A 7 4.10 -6.12 3.27
N MET A 8 5.32 -6.41 3.74
CA MET A 8 6.37 -7.06 2.95
C MET A 8 6.50 -8.53 3.35
N SER A 9 6.96 -9.34 2.42
CA SER A 9 7.32 -10.74 2.64
C SER A 9 8.70 -11.01 2.05
N PRO A 10 9.47 -11.98 2.59
CA PRO A 10 10.74 -12.36 1.98
C PRO A 10 10.58 -12.68 0.49
N PRO A 11 11.56 -12.33 -0.36
CA PRO A 11 11.51 -12.67 -1.78
C PRO A 11 11.23 -14.17 -1.98
N LYS A 12 10.33 -14.50 -2.92
CA LYS A 12 9.89 -15.87 -3.22
C LYS A 12 9.13 -16.58 -2.10
N SER A 13 8.71 -15.86 -1.04
CA SER A 13 7.72 -16.37 -0.09
C SER A 13 6.42 -16.68 -0.81
N SER A 14 5.71 -17.74 -0.41
CA SER A 14 4.39 -18.03 -0.97
C SER A 14 3.42 -16.88 -0.79
N ASN A 15 3.59 -16.05 0.24
CA ASN A 15 2.75 -14.89 0.54
C ASN A 15 2.85 -13.75 -0.50
N THR A 16 3.87 -13.76 -1.36
CA THR A 16 4.00 -12.77 -2.44
C THR A 16 3.20 -13.14 -3.69
N SER A 17 2.63 -14.36 -3.75
CA SER A 17 1.71 -14.72 -4.84
C SER A 17 0.41 -13.93 -4.73
N GLN A 18 -0.07 -13.42 -5.86
CA GLN A 18 -1.39 -12.81 -5.99
C GLN A 18 -2.52 -13.83 -5.72
N ASP A 19 -2.26 -15.13 -5.73
CA ASP A 19 -3.22 -16.16 -5.32
C ASP A 19 -3.64 -16.04 -3.84
N ASN A 20 -2.87 -15.29 -3.03
CA ASN A 20 -3.23 -15.02 -1.63
C ASN A 20 -4.12 -13.80 -1.45
N ILE A 21 -4.50 -13.11 -2.54
CA ILE A 21 -5.48 -12.03 -2.48
C ILE A 21 -6.83 -12.65 -2.11
N SER A 22 -7.45 -12.19 -1.02
CA SER A 22 -8.76 -12.70 -0.62
C SER A 22 -9.80 -12.44 -1.71
N PRO A 23 -10.82 -13.31 -1.87
CA PRO A 23 -11.87 -13.10 -2.87
C PRO A 23 -12.54 -11.73 -2.78
N GLN A 24 -12.75 -11.23 -1.56
CA GLN A 24 -13.35 -9.93 -1.29
C GLN A 24 -12.44 -8.78 -1.75
N LEU A 25 -11.14 -8.85 -1.44
CA LEU A 25 -10.18 -7.87 -1.92
C LEU A 25 -10.04 -7.92 -3.44
N GLN A 26 -10.00 -9.13 -4.03
CA GLN A 26 -9.93 -9.29 -5.49
C GLN A 26 -11.15 -8.67 -6.19
N GLN A 27 -12.34 -8.85 -5.63
CA GLN A 27 -13.56 -8.25 -6.16
C GLN A 27 -13.51 -6.72 -6.08
N ALA A 28 -13.05 -6.16 -4.96
CA ALA A 28 -12.91 -4.72 -4.80
C ALA A 28 -11.87 -4.13 -5.76
N ILE A 29 -10.74 -4.81 -5.96
CA ILE A 29 -9.70 -4.45 -6.93
C ILE A 29 -10.29 -4.45 -8.34
N ASN A 30 -10.95 -5.52 -8.75
CA ASN A 30 -11.54 -5.63 -10.07
C ASN A 30 -12.64 -4.57 -10.29
N GLY A 31 -13.44 -4.27 -9.26
CA GLY A 31 -14.47 -3.24 -9.32
C GLY A 31 -13.93 -1.80 -9.43
N GLY A 32 -12.81 -1.49 -8.78
CA GLY A 32 -12.23 -0.14 -8.79
C GLY A 32 -11.19 0.13 -9.88
N PHE A 33 -10.43 -0.90 -10.27
CA PHE A 33 -9.27 -0.78 -11.16
C PHE A 33 -9.36 -1.66 -12.41
N GLY A 34 -10.27 -2.62 -12.46
CA GLY A 34 -10.40 -3.60 -13.55
C GLY A 34 -9.60 -4.88 -13.30
N SER A 35 -8.34 -4.77 -12.87
CA SER A 35 -7.50 -5.91 -12.50
C SER A 35 -6.45 -5.55 -11.45
N THR A 36 -5.82 -6.56 -10.85
CA THR A 36 -4.68 -6.38 -9.95
C THR A 36 -3.50 -5.70 -10.65
N ASP A 37 -3.22 -6.06 -11.90
CA ASP A 37 -2.14 -5.47 -12.68
C ASP A 37 -2.38 -3.98 -12.97
N GLU A 38 -3.60 -3.60 -13.32
CA GLU A 38 -3.98 -2.19 -13.51
C GLU A 38 -3.86 -1.38 -12.21
N MET A 39 -4.25 -1.98 -11.08
CA MET A 39 -4.08 -1.36 -9.77
C MET A 39 -2.59 -1.15 -9.44
N LEU A 40 -1.75 -2.18 -9.64
CA LEU A 40 -0.32 -2.13 -9.40
C LEU A 40 0.39 -1.13 -10.32
N ASN A 41 -0.05 -1.01 -11.58
CA ASN A 41 0.48 -0.01 -12.51
C ASN A 41 0.20 1.41 -12.03
N ARG A 42 -1.03 1.70 -11.60
CA ARG A 42 -1.39 3.02 -11.02
C ARG A 42 -0.63 3.29 -9.72
N PHE A 43 -0.49 2.29 -8.85
CA PHE A 43 0.29 2.39 -7.62
C PHE A 43 1.76 2.68 -7.90
N LYS A 44 2.37 1.95 -8.85
CA LYS A 44 3.75 2.17 -9.27
C LYS A 44 3.96 3.57 -9.81
N GLN A 45 3.10 4.00 -10.74
CA GLN A 45 3.21 5.31 -11.36
C GLN A 45 3.17 6.42 -10.30
N LEU A 46 2.24 6.32 -9.36
CA LEU A 46 2.08 7.31 -8.31
C LEU A 46 3.28 7.34 -7.34
N ALA A 47 3.85 6.18 -6.99
CA ALA A 47 5.08 6.10 -6.20
C ALA A 47 6.31 6.66 -6.92
N ASP A 48 6.43 6.40 -8.22
CA ASP A 48 7.52 6.90 -9.06
C ASP A 48 7.44 8.40 -9.31
N ASP A 49 6.24 8.93 -9.48
CA ASP A 49 5.99 10.35 -9.74
C ASP A 49 5.98 11.20 -8.46
N HIS A 50 5.92 10.58 -7.26
CA HIS A 50 5.94 11.29 -5.99
C HIS A 50 7.20 12.17 -5.84
N PHE A 51 7.00 13.46 -5.61
CA PHE A 51 8.09 14.41 -5.48
C PHE A 51 8.50 14.61 -4.02
N GLY A 52 9.78 14.42 -3.74
CA GLY A 52 10.35 14.57 -2.40
C GLY A 52 10.08 13.36 -1.51
N SER A 53 10.06 13.62 -0.21
CA SER A 53 9.80 12.61 0.83
C SER A 53 8.32 12.33 0.97
N GLY A 54 7.95 11.06 1.10
CA GLY A 54 6.57 10.68 1.36
C GLY A 54 6.28 9.20 1.19
N TRP A 55 5.01 8.90 1.01
CA TRP A 55 4.48 7.54 0.96
C TRP A 55 3.44 7.41 -0.14
N SER A 56 3.29 6.21 -0.69
CA SER A 56 2.19 5.84 -1.59
C SER A 56 1.38 4.70 -1.00
N TRP A 57 0.06 4.77 -1.12
CA TRP A 57 -0.87 3.92 -0.38
C TRP A 57 -1.96 3.34 -1.27
N LEU A 58 -2.40 2.13 -0.93
CA LEU A 58 -3.71 1.60 -1.31
C LEU A 58 -4.58 1.65 -0.07
N CYS A 59 -5.74 2.29 -0.19
CA CYS A 59 -6.63 2.55 0.92
C CYS A 59 -8.07 2.11 0.63
N VAL A 60 -8.79 1.79 1.69
CA VAL A 60 -10.24 1.60 1.68
C VAL A 60 -10.92 2.95 2.00
N VAL A 61 -11.76 3.43 1.10
CA VAL A 61 -12.56 4.65 1.30
C VAL A 61 -13.86 4.33 2.05
N SER A 62 -14.56 5.36 2.54
CA SER A 62 -15.74 5.22 3.41
C SER A 62 -16.91 4.47 2.79
N ASP A 63 -17.01 4.42 1.45
CA ASP A 63 -18.02 3.64 0.72
C ASP A 63 -17.63 2.17 0.50
N GLY A 64 -16.48 1.74 1.03
CA GLY A 64 -15.93 0.40 0.88
C GLY A 64 -15.12 0.18 -0.40
N GLY A 65 -15.02 1.19 -1.28
CA GLY A 65 -14.18 1.18 -2.46
C GLY A 65 -12.68 1.23 -2.14
N LEU A 66 -11.86 1.07 -3.18
CA LEU A 66 -10.41 1.18 -3.09
C LEU A 66 -9.91 2.43 -3.80
N ARG A 67 -8.83 2.99 -3.27
CA ARG A 67 -8.15 4.16 -3.82
C ARG A 67 -6.64 4.04 -3.68
N VAL A 68 -5.92 4.44 -4.73
CA VAL A 68 -4.47 4.68 -4.70
C VAL A 68 -4.22 6.17 -4.55
N LEU A 69 -3.33 6.57 -3.65
CA LEU A 69 -2.94 7.96 -3.43
C LEU A 69 -1.57 8.05 -2.74
N ASP A 70 -1.00 9.25 -2.68
CA ASP A 70 0.25 9.55 -1.98
C ASP A 70 0.05 10.59 -0.88
N THR A 71 1.01 10.67 0.01
CA THR A 71 1.14 11.71 1.03
C THR A 71 2.57 12.18 1.11
N SER A 72 2.77 13.47 1.34
CA SER A 72 4.11 14.03 1.58
C SER A 72 4.56 13.80 3.01
N ASN A 73 5.86 13.71 3.21
CA ASN A 73 6.51 13.56 4.51
C ASN A 73 5.97 12.36 5.31
N GLN A 74 5.48 12.59 6.52
CA GLN A 74 4.88 11.58 7.40
C GLN A 74 3.36 11.73 7.49
N ASP A 75 2.78 12.55 6.61
CA ASP A 75 1.34 12.61 6.51
C ASP A 75 0.83 11.23 6.08
N ASN A 76 -0.35 10.87 6.57
CA ASN A 76 -0.97 9.60 6.23
C ASN A 76 -2.48 9.79 5.94
N PRO A 77 -3.11 8.82 5.27
CA PRO A 77 -4.47 8.98 4.75
C PRO A 77 -5.56 9.03 5.83
N LEU A 78 -5.23 8.82 7.10
CA LEU A 78 -6.14 8.90 8.25
C LEU A 78 -6.24 10.31 8.81
N MET A 79 -5.28 11.17 8.50
CA MET A 79 -5.22 12.52 9.05
C MET A 79 -6.27 13.41 8.37
N ALA A 80 -7.36 13.69 9.09
CA ALA A 80 -8.41 14.61 8.64
C ALA A 80 -7.92 16.04 8.37
N VAL A 81 -6.76 16.42 8.92
CA VAL A 81 -6.12 17.73 8.66
C VAL A 81 -5.34 17.76 7.34
N VAL A 82 -4.93 16.60 6.83
CA VAL A 82 -4.17 16.47 5.58
C VAL A 82 -5.14 16.34 4.40
N ARG A 83 -6.29 15.69 4.59
CA ARG A 83 -7.32 15.52 3.56
C ARG A 83 -8.74 15.61 4.08
N SER A 84 -9.61 16.18 3.24
CA SER A 84 -11.06 16.26 3.47
C SER A 84 -11.79 14.91 3.30
N ASP A 85 -11.11 13.91 2.76
CA ASP A 85 -11.64 12.58 2.46
C ASP A 85 -10.71 11.47 2.99
N PRO A 86 -10.71 11.23 4.32
CA PRO A 86 -9.86 10.22 4.93
C PRO A 86 -10.19 8.81 4.42
N CYS A 87 -9.18 7.97 4.34
CA CYS A 87 -9.32 6.57 3.95
C CYS A 87 -8.37 5.69 4.75
N THR A 88 -8.69 4.41 4.89
CA THR A 88 -7.93 3.49 5.72
C THR A 88 -6.85 2.78 4.90
N PRO A 89 -5.55 3.00 5.16
CA PRO A 89 -4.48 2.35 4.40
C PRO A 89 -4.40 0.85 4.70
N ILE A 90 -4.27 0.04 3.65
CA ILE A 90 -4.11 -1.43 3.74
C ILE A 90 -2.78 -1.92 3.15
N LEU A 91 -2.12 -1.08 2.35
CA LEU A 91 -0.78 -1.26 1.78
C LEU A 91 -0.12 0.12 1.65
N GLY A 92 1.18 0.20 1.94
CA GLY A 92 1.95 1.44 1.81
C GLY A 92 3.41 1.19 1.49
N ILE A 93 4.00 1.99 0.60
CA ILE A 93 5.43 2.03 0.29
C ILE A 93 6.05 3.34 0.77
N ASP A 94 7.20 3.25 1.42
CA ASP A 94 8.04 4.39 1.80
C ASP A 94 8.87 4.81 0.58
N VAL A 95 8.65 6.03 0.07
CA VAL A 95 9.41 6.57 -1.07
C VAL A 95 10.40 7.66 -0.65
N TRP A 96 10.72 7.75 0.64
CA TRP A 96 11.84 8.55 1.10
C TRP A 96 13.16 7.96 0.60
N GLU A 97 14.14 8.80 0.28
CA GLU A 97 15.44 8.33 -0.21
C GLU A 97 16.10 7.35 0.76
N HIS A 98 15.95 7.54 2.09
CA HIS A 98 16.51 6.60 3.07
C HIS A 98 16.02 5.16 2.90
N ALA A 99 14.86 4.94 2.30
CA ALA A 99 14.27 3.62 2.14
C ALA A 99 14.97 2.80 1.04
N TYR A 100 15.59 3.47 0.06
CA TYR A 100 16.11 2.80 -1.14
C TYR A 100 17.52 3.19 -1.55
N TYR A 101 18.06 4.33 -1.09
CA TYR A 101 19.24 4.93 -1.70
C TYR A 101 20.49 4.05 -1.63
N LEU A 102 20.68 3.28 -0.55
CA LEU A 102 21.85 2.40 -0.40
C LEU A 102 21.93 1.29 -1.46
N GLN A 103 20.79 0.82 -1.97
CA GLN A 103 20.73 -0.27 -2.95
C GLN A 103 20.44 0.23 -4.37
N TYR A 104 19.60 1.26 -4.50
CA TYR A 104 19.07 1.72 -5.78
C TYR A 104 19.59 3.09 -6.21
N LEU A 105 20.30 3.82 -5.33
CA LEU A 105 20.82 5.16 -5.59
C LEU A 105 19.68 6.07 -6.13
N PRO A 106 19.79 6.87 -7.22
CA PRO A 106 18.66 7.71 -7.64
C PRO A 106 17.53 6.93 -8.33
N LYS A 107 17.64 5.61 -8.47
CA LYS A 107 16.71 4.80 -9.27
C LYS A 107 15.48 4.39 -8.46
N LYS A 108 14.63 5.36 -8.09
CA LYS A 108 13.38 5.12 -7.37
C LYS A 108 12.47 4.11 -8.07
N SER A 109 12.33 4.18 -9.40
CA SER A 109 11.51 3.21 -10.16
C SER A 109 12.01 1.76 -10.05
N ASP A 110 13.32 1.53 -9.92
CA ASP A 110 13.85 0.18 -9.74
C ASP A 110 13.52 -0.35 -8.34
N TYR A 111 13.57 0.54 -7.33
CA TYR A 111 13.12 0.24 -5.98
C TYR A 111 11.63 -0.09 -5.94
N THR A 112 10.77 0.79 -6.48
CA THR A 112 9.32 0.59 -6.51
C THR A 112 8.99 -0.75 -7.15
N LYS A 113 9.60 -1.06 -8.30
CA LYS A 113 9.38 -2.35 -9.00
C LYS A 113 9.76 -3.54 -8.12
N ALA A 114 10.95 -3.52 -7.51
CA ALA A 114 11.40 -4.60 -6.64
C ALA A 114 10.55 -4.75 -5.36
N TRP A 115 10.04 -3.63 -4.83
CA TRP A 115 9.16 -3.63 -3.68
C TRP A 115 7.79 -4.27 -3.99
N LEU A 116 7.24 -4.01 -5.18
CA LEU A 116 5.99 -4.64 -5.62
C LEU A 116 6.10 -6.17 -5.68
N ASP A 117 7.28 -6.70 -6.03
CA ASP A 117 7.54 -8.15 -6.09
C ASP A 117 7.55 -8.84 -4.71
N ILE A 118 7.62 -8.07 -3.63
CA ILE A 118 7.70 -8.57 -2.25
C ILE A 118 6.50 -8.19 -1.39
N ILE A 119 5.41 -7.72 -1.99
CA ILE A 119 4.16 -7.44 -1.27
C ILE A 119 3.63 -8.72 -0.61
N ASN A 120 3.25 -8.62 0.66
CA ASN A 120 2.58 -9.69 1.40
C ASN A 120 1.07 -9.63 1.17
N TRP A 121 0.57 -10.26 0.12
CA TRP A 121 -0.86 -10.23 -0.24
C TRP A 121 -1.77 -10.85 0.82
N LYS A 122 -1.26 -11.80 1.60
CA LYS A 122 -2.00 -12.36 2.75
C LYS A 122 -2.25 -11.29 3.82
N GLN A 123 -1.25 -10.47 4.12
CA GLN A 123 -1.40 -9.37 5.07
C GLN A 123 -2.29 -8.26 4.53
N VAL A 124 -2.13 -7.87 3.25
CA VAL A 124 -2.98 -6.85 2.63
C VAL A 124 -4.45 -7.27 2.67
N SER A 125 -4.73 -8.55 2.39
CA SER A 125 -6.06 -9.12 2.51
C SER A 125 -6.59 -9.10 3.94
N ALA A 126 -5.75 -9.48 4.92
CA ALA A 126 -6.13 -9.43 6.33
C ALA A 126 -6.45 -7.99 6.81
N ASN A 127 -5.66 -7.02 6.36
CA ASN A 127 -5.90 -5.59 6.62
C ASN A 127 -7.24 -5.16 6.01
N TYR A 128 -7.48 -5.49 4.74
CA TYR A 128 -8.75 -5.20 4.06
C TYR A 128 -9.94 -5.79 4.82
N ASP A 129 -9.90 -7.08 5.15
CA ASP A 129 -10.97 -7.74 5.87
C ASP A 129 -11.21 -7.16 7.27
N ALA A 130 -10.15 -6.67 7.93
CA ALA A 130 -10.27 -5.99 9.22
C ALA A 130 -11.00 -4.64 9.07
N VAL A 131 -10.68 -3.85 8.03
CA VAL A 131 -11.45 -2.62 7.72
C VAL A 131 -12.92 -2.93 7.48
N GLN A 132 -13.23 -3.98 6.71
CA GLN A 132 -14.62 -4.37 6.44
C GLN A 132 -15.39 -4.77 7.71
N ARG A 133 -14.69 -5.28 8.74
CA ARG A 133 -15.28 -5.59 10.05
C ARG A 133 -15.31 -4.38 11.01
N GLY A 134 -14.78 -3.23 10.62
CA GLY A 134 -14.60 -2.08 11.50
C GLY A 134 -13.48 -2.24 12.54
N ASP A 135 -12.60 -3.24 12.36
CA ASP A 135 -11.44 -3.46 13.22
C ASP A 135 -10.22 -2.71 12.67
N LEU A 136 -9.93 -1.56 13.29
CA LEU A 136 -8.82 -0.69 12.90
C LEU A 136 -7.59 -0.84 13.81
N ALA A 137 -7.52 -1.91 14.62
CA ALA A 137 -6.40 -2.11 15.54
C ALA A 137 -5.04 -2.23 14.82
N PHE A 138 -5.04 -2.76 13.60
CA PHE A 138 -3.82 -2.85 12.77
C PHE A 138 -3.32 -1.46 12.30
N VAL A 139 -4.23 -0.50 12.15
CA VAL A 139 -3.97 0.83 11.59
C VAL A 139 -3.22 1.72 12.58
N GLY A 140 -3.59 1.67 13.87
CA GLY A 140 -2.98 2.47 14.93
C GLY A 140 -1.55 2.07 15.34
N THR A 141 -0.98 1.06 14.67
CA THR A 141 0.36 0.53 14.98
C THR A 141 1.32 0.62 13.79
N ALA A 142 0.94 1.31 12.72
CA ALA A 142 1.55 1.14 11.40
C ALA A 142 2.30 2.34 10.82
N PHE A 143 2.22 3.56 11.40
CA PHE A 143 2.85 4.76 10.82
C PHE A 143 3.50 5.61 11.91
#